data_AF-A0A024WZ69-F1
#
_entry.id   AF-A0A024WZ69-F1
#
_cell.length_a   1.000
_cell.length_b   1.000
_cell.length_c   1.000
_cell.angle_alpha   90.00
_cell.angle_beta   90.00
_cell.angle_gamma   90.00
#
_symmetry.space_group_name_H-M   'P 1'
#
loop_
_entity.id
_entity.type
_entity.pdbx_description
1 polymer ?
#
loop_
_entity_poly.entity_id
_entity_poly.type
_entity_poly.pdbx_seq_one_letter_code
_entity_poly.pdbx_strand_id
1 'polypeptide(L)'
;MAATSSGGSTQDEDAKNMFDRIGQQVHDKVKNGADAKKYIKELKGSLSLAKVSGVETASTTEPCELIKDKGDELLAARGDPCGSAGEKRFSKERVAEYDEKKIKDNKGKGGNNEGECAPYRRLSLCNKNFQKINNYDSSKAKHNLLVDVCLAANHEGQSIKTHLEQYDAEYPSGSGHTTCTALARSFADIGDIVRGRDLYRGGGRGRKQLEENLQKIFGNIYNELTSSRNGKKGEIETRYNGDGDNYFQLREDWWALNRDQVWKALTCAAPEDASYFRTTCSDTKGSSVANHKCRCPNGNNQVPTYFDYVPQYLRWFEEWAEDFCRKKNKKIKDVKRNCLDETKEKYCSLNGYDCTKTVRARG
;
A
#
# COMPACT_ATOMS: atom_id res chain seq x y z
N MET A 1 -39.82 -28.90 -4.82
CA MET A 1 -39.27 -27.65 -5.38
C MET A 1 -38.88 -26.76 -4.22
N ALA A 2 -37.60 -26.71 -3.88
CA ALA A 2 -37.10 -25.85 -2.81
C ALA A 2 -36.71 -24.51 -3.43
N ALA A 3 -37.32 -23.43 -2.92
CA ALA A 3 -37.08 -22.07 -3.36
C ALA A 3 -35.61 -21.69 -3.14
N THR A 4 -34.96 -21.27 -4.22
CA THR A 4 -33.66 -20.60 -4.23
C THR A 4 -33.80 -19.24 -3.54
N SER A 5 -33.25 -19.10 -2.34
CA SER A 5 -33.09 -17.78 -1.71
C SER A 5 -31.99 -17.02 -2.46
N SER A 6 -32.37 -15.98 -3.20
CA SER A 6 -31.43 -14.99 -3.72
C SER A 6 -30.80 -14.26 -2.54
N GLY A 7 -29.54 -14.59 -2.22
CA GLY A 7 -28.76 -13.86 -1.24
C GLY A 7 -28.57 -12.42 -1.69
N GLY A 8 -29.21 -11.49 -0.99
CA GLY A 8 -29.00 -10.06 -1.20
C GLY A 8 -27.57 -9.70 -0.81
N SER A 9 -26.80 -9.16 -1.75
CA SER A 9 -25.50 -8.53 -1.49
C SER A 9 -25.70 -7.41 -0.46
N THR A 10 -25.09 -7.56 0.71
CA THR A 10 -25.02 -6.48 1.70
C THR A 10 -24.07 -5.41 1.17
N GLN A 11 -24.38 -4.14 1.40
CA GLN A 11 -23.59 -3.01 0.91
C GLN A 11 -22.11 -3.08 1.31
N ASP A 12 -21.83 -3.71 2.46
CA ASP A 12 -20.50 -4.10 2.91
C ASP A 12 -20.51 -5.60 3.23
N GLU A 13 -19.78 -6.41 2.46
CA GLU A 13 -19.64 -7.85 2.71
C GLU A 13 -18.63 -8.14 3.83
N ASP A 14 -17.67 -7.24 4.04
CA ASP A 14 -16.63 -7.31 5.05
C ASP A 14 -16.02 -5.92 5.35
N ALA A 15 -15.05 -5.89 6.27
CA ALA A 15 -14.39 -4.65 6.70
C ALA A 15 -13.66 -3.94 5.54
N LYS A 16 -12.99 -4.68 4.63
CA LYS A 16 -12.30 -4.08 3.49
C LYS A 16 -13.25 -3.40 2.51
N ASN A 17 -14.43 -3.98 2.25
CA ASN A 17 -15.47 -3.34 1.44
C ASN A 17 -15.99 -2.04 2.09
N MET A 18 -16.28 -2.09 3.39
CA MET A 18 -16.71 -0.91 4.14
C MET A 18 -15.66 0.20 4.11
N PHE A 19 -14.41 -0.15 4.38
CA PHE A 19 -13.30 0.81 4.39
C PHE A 19 -13.06 1.42 3.01
N ASP A 20 -13.06 0.63 1.93
CA ASP A 20 -12.89 1.17 0.59
C ASP A 20 -14.04 2.12 0.19
N ARG A 21 -15.29 1.76 0.54
CA ARG A 21 -16.46 2.62 0.29
C ARG A 21 -16.35 3.95 1.05
N ILE A 22 -16.02 3.92 2.34
CA ILE A 22 -15.85 5.14 3.15
C ILE A 22 -14.66 5.96 2.61
N GLY A 23 -13.56 5.29 2.26
CA GLY A 23 -12.41 5.90 1.60
C GLY A 23 -12.80 6.65 0.33
N GLN A 24 -13.69 6.07 -0.49
CA GLN A 24 -14.24 6.75 -1.67
C GLN A 24 -15.01 8.02 -1.29
N GLN A 25 -15.86 7.98 -0.26
CA GLN A 25 -16.58 9.18 0.19
C GLN A 25 -15.62 10.29 0.65
N VAL A 26 -14.53 9.93 1.33
CA VAL A 26 -13.49 10.88 1.74
C VAL A 26 -12.75 11.44 0.52
N HIS A 27 -12.32 10.57 -0.39
CA HIS A 27 -11.69 10.96 -1.65
C HIS A 27 -12.59 11.93 -2.44
N ASP A 28 -13.88 11.64 -2.56
CA ASP A 28 -14.81 12.46 -3.35
C ASP A 28 -15.04 13.82 -2.70
N LYS A 29 -15.06 13.91 -1.36
CA LYS A 29 -15.06 15.20 -0.65
C LYS A 29 -13.79 16.01 -0.93
N VAL A 30 -12.62 15.36 -0.90
CA VAL A 30 -11.33 16.02 -1.19
C VAL A 30 -11.26 16.47 -2.66
N LYS A 31 -11.67 15.61 -3.60
CA LYS A 31 -11.66 15.88 -5.05
C LYS A 31 -12.68 16.95 -5.47
N ASN A 32 -13.86 16.97 -4.85
CA ASN A 32 -14.93 17.91 -5.18
C ASN A 32 -14.87 19.22 -4.38
N GLY A 33 -13.98 19.33 -3.39
CA GLY A 33 -13.70 20.60 -2.71
C GLY A 33 -13.24 21.67 -3.71
N ALA A 34 -13.77 22.89 -3.56
CA ALA A 34 -13.52 24.01 -4.47
C ALA A 34 -12.02 24.31 -4.67
N ASP A 35 -11.20 24.02 -3.66
CA ASP A 35 -9.79 24.38 -3.63
C ASP A 35 -8.86 23.38 -4.31
N ALA A 36 -9.27 22.09 -4.39
CA ALA A 36 -8.46 21.05 -5.03
C ALA A 36 -8.31 21.30 -6.54
N LYS A 37 -9.27 22.01 -7.18
CA LYS A 37 -9.31 22.25 -8.62
C LYS A 37 -8.42 23.38 -9.11
N LYS A 38 -7.95 24.27 -8.23
CA LYS A 38 -7.31 25.53 -8.64
C LYS A 38 -5.81 25.40 -9.02
N TYR A 39 -5.10 24.39 -8.51
CA TYR A 39 -3.64 24.20 -8.73
C TYR A 39 -3.26 22.84 -9.36
N ILE A 40 -4.25 22.09 -9.89
CA ILE A 40 -4.14 20.72 -10.40
C ILE A 40 -2.99 20.51 -11.41
N LYS A 41 -2.76 21.46 -12.32
CA LYS A 41 -1.76 21.27 -13.39
C LYS A 41 -0.33 21.47 -12.91
N GLU A 42 -0.11 22.34 -11.92
CA GLU A 42 1.25 22.75 -11.53
C GLU A 42 1.93 21.73 -10.62
N LEU A 43 1.16 20.96 -9.86
CA LEU A 43 1.66 19.88 -9.00
C LEU A 43 1.74 18.52 -9.68
N LYS A 44 1.07 18.36 -10.83
CA LYS A 44 1.11 17.10 -11.57
C LYS A 44 2.51 16.84 -12.11
N GLY A 45 3.11 15.74 -11.66
CA GLY A 45 4.37 15.25 -12.19
C GLY A 45 4.18 14.73 -13.61
N SER A 46 5.27 14.79 -14.37
CA SER A 46 5.39 14.22 -15.71
C SER A 46 6.64 13.38 -15.74
N LEU A 47 6.47 12.08 -15.97
CA LEU A 47 7.57 11.13 -16.03
C LEU A 47 8.58 11.52 -17.11
N SER A 48 8.11 11.98 -18.28
CA SER A 48 8.96 12.41 -19.40
C SER A 48 9.90 13.59 -19.10
N LEU A 49 9.59 14.40 -18.07
CA LEU A 49 10.42 15.55 -17.68
C LEU A 49 11.39 15.21 -16.54
N ALA A 50 11.24 14.02 -15.97
CA ALA A 50 12.12 13.56 -14.91
C ALA A 50 13.48 13.15 -15.44
N LYS A 51 14.48 13.29 -14.57
CA LYS A 51 15.87 12.92 -14.85
C LYS A 51 16.04 11.41 -14.65
N VAL A 52 16.52 10.72 -15.67
CA VAL A 52 16.78 9.26 -15.64
C VAL A 52 18.19 9.00 -15.12
N SER A 53 19.20 9.49 -15.83
CA SER A 53 20.61 9.38 -15.46
C SER A 53 21.37 10.61 -16.00
N GLY A 54 22.30 11.19 -15.24
CA GLY A 54 23.24 12.23 -15.73
C GLY A 54 22.61 13.50 -16.34
N VAL A 55 22.17 13.43 -17.59
CA VAL A 55 21.54 14.50 -18.38
C VAL A 55 20.26 14.02 -19.12
N GLU A 56 20.04 12.71 -19.23
CA GLU A 56 18.94 12.14 -20.04
C GLU A 56 17.58 12.26 -19.33
N THR A 57 16.57 12.69 -20.09
CA THR A 57 15.17 12.72 -19.67
C THR A 57 14.42 11.50 -20.19
N ALA A 58 13.38 11.08 -19.48
CA ALA A 58 12.54 9.98 -19.93
C ALA A 58 11.79 10.32 -21.23
N SER A 59 11.62 9.35 -22.12
CA SER A 59 10.92 9.52 -23.40
C SER A 59 9.41 9.21 -23.32
N THR A 60 8.95 8.57 -22.25
CA THR A 60 7.56 8.12 -22.09
C THR A 60 6.88 8.72 -20.85
N THR A 61 5.56 8.77 -20.91
CA THR A 61 4.69 9.12 -19.78
C THR A 61 4.09 7.91 -19.09
N GLU A 62 4.34 6.69 -19.61
CA GLU A 62 3.85 5.45 -19.03
C GLU A 62 4.91 4.83 -18.10
N PRO A 63 4.59 4.64 -16.79
CA PRO A 63 5.59 4.21 -15.82
C PRO A 63 6.12 2.80 -16.06
N CYS A 64 5.29 1.88 -16.57
CA CYS A 64 5.73 0.52 -16.85
C CYS A 64 6.78 0.47 -17.97
N GLU A 65 6.60 1.28 -19.01
CA GLU A 65 7.55 1.39 -20.13
C GLU A 65 8.84 2.06 -19.66
N LEU A 66 8.73 3.18 -18.95
CA LEU A 66 9.91 3.88 -18.42
C LEU A 66 10.79 2.96 -17.59
N ILE A 67 10.20 2.21 -16.66
CA ILE A 67 10.96 1.34 -15.75
C ILE A 67 11.48 0.11 -16.49
N LYS A 68 10.76 -0.38 -17.51
CA LYS A 68 11.25 -1.47 -18.35
C LYS A 68 12.47 -1.04 -19.18
N ASP A 69 12.43 0.14 -19.78
CA ASP A 69 13.44 0.60 -20.73
C ASP A 69 14.66 1.20 -20.03
N LYS A 70 14.45 1.88 -18.90
CA LYS A 70 15.48 2.62 -18.16
C LYS A 70 15.72 2.11 -16.74
N GLY A 71 15.24 0.91 -16.41
CA GLY A 71 15.32 0.33 -15.07
C GLY A 71 16.73 0.32 -14.48
N ASP A 72 17.71 -0.19 -15.23
CA ASP A 72 19.10 -0.29 -14.76
C ASP A 72 19.73 1.08 -14.48
N GLU A 73 19.46 2.06 -15.34
CA GLU A 73 19.93 3.44 -15.16
C GLU A 73 19.28 4.10 -13.93
N LEU A 74 17.98 3.90 -13.76
CA LEU A 74 17.23 4.39 -12.60
C LEU A 74 17.75 3.75 -11.31
N LEU A 75 18.02 2.44 -11.31
CA LEU A 75 18.57 1.72 -10.18
C LEU A 75 19.99 2.17 -9.84
N ALA A 76 20.83 2.42 -10.85
CA ALA A 76 22.17 2.97 -10.64
C ALA A 76 22.12 4.37 -10.02
N ALA A 77 21.20 5.23 -10.50
CA ALA A 77 21.08 6.61 -10.03
C ALA A 77 20.37 6.74 -8.66
N ARG A 78 19.35 5.92 -8.40
CA ARG A 78 18.42 6.07 -7.27
C ARG A 78 18.56 4.96 -6.22
N GLY A 79 19.25 3.88 -6.57
CA GLY A 79 19.39 2.68 -5.76
C GLY A 79 18.18 1.75 -5.86
N ASP A 80 18.41 0.49 -5.49
CA ASP A 80 17.36 -0.53 -5.40
C ASP A 80 16.31 -0.16 -4.33
N PRO A 81 15.02 -0.05 -4.70
CA PRO A 81 13.94 0.19 -3.75
C PRO A 81 13.76 -0.90 -2.69
N CYS A 82 14.06 -2.17 -2.99
CA CYS A 82 13.84 -3.26 -2.05
C CYS A 82 15.05 -3.48 -1.13
N GLY A 83 16.27 -3.32 -1.64
CA GLY A 83 17.50 -3.63 -0.90
C GLY A 83 17.47 -5.07 -0.36
N SER A 84 18.04 -5.29 0.82
CA SER A 84 18.00 -6.61 1.49
C SER A 84 16.63 -7.00 2.05
N ALA A 85 15.62 -6.11 2.03
CA ALA A 85 14.28 -6.40 2.53
C ALA A 85 13.44 -7.26 1.56
N GLY A 86 13.94 -7.48 0.33
CA GLY A 86 13.24 -8.22 -0.72
C GLY A 86 13.09 -9.72 -0.48
N GLU A 87 13.79 -10.31 0.50
CA GLU A 87 13.88 -11.78 0.62
C GLU A 87 12.73 -12.44 1.41
N LYS A 88 12.06 -11.71 2.32
CA LYS A 88 10.99 -12.27 3.16
C LYS A 88 9.90 -11.23 3.43
N ARG A 89 8.76 -11.36 2.74
CA ARG A 89 7.63 -10.42 2.83
C ARG A 89 6.46 -10.87 3.69
N PHE A 90 6.23 -12.17 3.77
CA PHE A 90 5.17 -12.77 4.58
C PHE A 90 5.81 -13.73 5.58
N SER A 91 5.75 -13.38 6.87
CA SER A 91 6.39 -14.18 7.92
C SER A 91 5.47 -15.30 8.41
N LYS A 92 6.06 -16.49 8.54
CA LYS A 92 5.44 -17.67 9.15
C LYS A 92 5.53 -17.68 10.68
N GLU A 93 6.57 -17.04 11.23
CA GLU A 93 7.05 -17.30 12.60
C GLU A 93 6.95 -16.10 13.53
N ARG A 94 6.94 -14.88 12.99
CA ARG A 94 6.91 -13.65 13.79
C ARG A 94 5.56 -12.94 13.61
N VAL A 95 5.13 -12.22 14.66
CA VAL A 95 3.90 -11.39 14.70
C VAL A 95 4.22 -9.98 14.19
N ALA A 96 3.24 -9.25 13.64
CA ALA A 96 3.39 -7.86 13.19
C ALA A 96 4.23 -7.02 14.19
N GLU A 97 4.95 -6.00 13.72
CA GLU A 97 5.77 -5.17 14.61
C GLU A 97 4.86 -4.24 15.42
N TYR A 98 4.96 -4.28 16.74
CA TYR A 98 4.15 -3.48 17.66
C TYR A 98 4.99 -2.68 18.67
N ASP A 99 6.33 -2.74 18.57
CA ASP A 99 7.25 -2.02 19.46
C ASP A 99 6.98 -0.50 19.41
N GLU A 100 6.72 0.07 20.59
CA GLU A 100 6.51 1.51 20.80
C GLU A 100 7.65 2.37 20.24
N LYS A 101 8.88 1.87 20.24
CA LYS A 101 10.03 2.61 19.70
C LYS A 101 9.98 2.73 18.19
N LYS A 102 9.23 1.85 17.52
CA LYS A 102 9.16 1.73 16.06
C LYS A 102 7.83 2.21 15.49
N ILE A 103 6.85 2.55 16.32
CA ILE A 103 5.56 3.09 15.92
C ILE A 103 5.38 4.50 16.49
N LYS A 104 4.82 5.41 15.68
CA LYS A 104 4.79 6.84 15.98
C LYS A 104 3.99 7.17 17.24
N ASP A 105 2.85 6.51 17.38
CA ASP A 105 1.76 6.90 18.28
C ASP A 105 1.58 5.92 19.45
N ASN A 106 2.18 4.72 19.38
CA ASN A 106 2.51 3.90 20.55
C ASN A 106 3.56 4.63 21.42
N LYS A 107 3.15 5.60 22.26
CA LYS A 107 4.04 6.27 23.22
C LYS A 107 3.78 5.78 24.65
N GLY A 108 4.69 4.98 25.18
CA GLY A 108 4.74 4.67 26.61
C GLY A 108 5.18 5.86 27.45
N LYS A 109 4.21 6.52 28.10
CA LYS A 109 4.40 7.14 29.42
C LYS A 109 3.14 6.92 30.25
N GLY A 110 3.10 5.79 30.98
CA GLY A 110 2.07 5.55 32.00
C GLY A 110 0.97 4.52 31.68
N GLY A 111 1.23 3.56 30.78
CA GLY A 111 0.44 2.31 30.69
C GLY A 111 -0.74 2.31 29.72
N ASN A 112 -0.80 1.26 28.90
CA ASN A 112 -2.00 0.65 28.27
C ASN A 112 -2.48 1.15 26.90
N ASN A 113 -1.80 2.07 26.21
CA ASN A 113 -2.17 2.49 24.84
C ASN A 113 -1.22 1.89 23.79
N GLU A 114 -1.06 0.57 23.82
CA GLU A 114 -0.35 -0.21 22.79
C GLU A 114 -1.42 -0.88 21.91
N GLY A 115 -1.48 -0.55 20.63
CA GLY A 115 -2.53 -1.10 19.77
C GLY A 115 -2.19 -1.23 18.29
N GLU A 116 -1.29 -0.40 17.78
CA GLU A 116 -0.95 -0.46 16.35
C GLU A 116 0.07 -1.56 16.07
N CYS A 117 -0.20 -2.35 15.03
CA CYS A 117 0.63 -3.45 14.58
C CYS A 117 1.01 -3.24 13.11
N ALA A 118 2.26 -2.91 12.81
CA ALA A 118 2.73 -2.78 11.44
C ALA A 118 2.86 -4.17 10.77
N PRO A 119 2.10 -4.44 9.70
CA PRO A 119 2.07 -5.76 9.06
C PRO A 119 3.39 -6.06 8.34
N TYR A 120 3.71 -7.35 8.16
CA TYR A 120 4.96 -7.78 7.52
C TYR A 120 5.21 -7.17 6.15
N ARG A 121 4.15 -7.10 5.34
CA ARG A 121 4.19 -6.45 4.03
C ARG A 121 4.69 -5.01 4.14
N ARG A 122 4.21 -4.24 5.13
CA ARG A 122 4.68 -2.87 5.40
C ARG A 122 6.13 -2.84 5.85
N LEU A 123 6.57 -3.77 6.70
CA LEU A 123 7.96 -3.81 7.20
C LEU A 123 8.97 -4.03 6.07
N SER A 124 8.60 -4.86 5.08
CA SER A 124 9.41 -5.20 3.92
C SER A 124 9.10 -4.36 2.68
N LEU A 125 8.37 -3.24 2.82
CA LEU A 125 8.00 -2.34 1.73
C LEU A 125 9.25 -1.84 0.98
N CYS A 126 9.20 -1.87 -0.36
CA CYS A 126 10.31 -1.46 -1.22
C CYS A 126 10.36 0.07 -1.33
N ASN A 127 10.96 0.73 -0.35
CA ASN A 127 11.09 2.19 -0.27
C ASN A 127 12.52 2.68 0.05
N LYS A 128 13.54 1.83 -0.10
CA LYS A 128 14.92 2.14 0.30
C LYS A 128 15.56 3.21 -0.59
N ASN A 129 15.13 3.33 -1.84
CA ASN A 129 15.52 4.41 -2.74
C ASN A 129 15.11 5.79 -2.19
N PHE A 130 14.05 5.90 -1.36
CA PHE A 130 13.61 7.19 -0.84
C PHE A 130 14.64 7.88 0.09
N GLN A 131 15.50 7.11 0.75
CA GLN A 131 16.58 7.67 1.59
C GLN A 131 17.70 8.29 0.75
N LYS A 132 17.82 7.89 -0.52
CA LYS A 132 18.79 8.39 -1.49
C LYS A 132 18.26 9.56 -2.30
N ILE A 133 17.03 9.97 -2.06
CA ILE A 133 16.46 11.17 -2.67
C ILE A 133 17.15 12.41 -2.07
N ASN A 134 18.24 12.84 -2.67
CA ASN A 134 18.81 14.15 -2.45
C ASN A 134 19.27 14.75 -3.78
N ASN A 135 19.38 16.07 -3.83
CA ASN A 135 20.02 16.78 -4.95
C ASN A 135 19.24 16.91 -6.27
N TYR A 136 17.92 17.17 -6.20
CA TYR A 136 17.19 17.61 -7.40
C TYR A 136 17.40 19.09 -7.68
N ASP A 137 17.60 19.39 -8.97
CA ASP A 137 17.22 20.69 -9.53
C ASP A 137 15.78 21.00 -9.10
N SER A 138 15.58 22.13 -8.43
CA SER A 138 14.29 22.54 -7.88
C SER A 138 13.20 22.59 -8.95
N SER A 139 13.55 22.94 -10.19
CA SER A 139 12.61 22.99 -11.33
C SER A 139 12.06 21.62 -11.73
N LYS A 140 12.74 20.53 -11.37
CA LYS A 140 12.36 19.15 -11.68
C LYS A 140 11.90 18.35 -10.46
N ALA A 141 11.82 18.95 -9.29
CA ALA A 141 11.56 18.26 -8.02
C ALA A 141 10.29 17.39 -8.06
N LYS A 142 9.16 17.93 -8.56
CA LYS A 142 7.88 17.18 -8.68
C LYS A 142 7.94 16.00 -9.66
N HIS A 143 8.72 16.16 -10.75
CA HIS A 143 8.90 15.13 -11.77
C HIS A 143 9.80 14.00 -11.27
N ASN A 144 10.91 14.36 -10.63
CA ASN A 144 11.85 13.40 -10.07
C ASN A 144 11.20 12.60 -8.93
N LEU A 145 10.49 13.27 -8.02
CA LEU A 145 9.74 12.60 -6.96
C LEU A 145 8.76 11.57 -7.54
N LEU A 146 8.05 11.89 -8.62
CA LEU A 146 7.15 10.95 -9.27
C LEU A 146 7.89 9.70 -9.75
N VAL A 147 9.06 9.85 -10.37
CA VAL A 147 9.87 8.71 -10.81
C VAL A 147 10.32 7.85 -9.63
N ASP A 148 10.78 8.43 -8.52
CA ASP A 148 11.19 7.64 -7.35
C ASP A 148 10.04 6.84 -6.77
N VAL A 149 8.87 7.47 -6.65
CA VAL A 149 7.67 6.83 -6.11
C VAL A 149 7.18 5.73 -7.06
N CYS A 150 7.20 5.97 -8.38
CA CYS A 150 6.86 4.95 -9.37
C CYS A 150 7.87 3.78 -9.38
N LEU A 151 9.17 4.05 -9.25
CA LEU A 151 10.20 3.01 -9.16
C LEU A 151 9.99 2.12 -7.93
N ALA A 152 9.77 2.76 -6.77
CA ALA A 152 9.44 2.06 -5.53
C ALA A 152 8.16 1.21 -5.67
N ALA A 153 7.10 1.79 -6.22
CA ALA A 153 5.84 1.11 -6.46
C ALA A 153 5.99 -0.09 -7.41
N ASN A 154 6.75 0.05 -8.49
CA ASN A 154 6.96 -1.05 -9.44
C ASN A 154 7.68 -2.25 -8.80
N HIS A 155 8.77 -1.99 -8.10
CA HIS A 155 9.51 -3.02 -7.37
C HIS A 155 8.68 -3.64 -6.23
N GLU A 156 7.88 -2.82 -5.54
CA GLU A 156 6.90 -3.30 -4.56
C GLU A 156 5.90 -4.28 -5.18
N GLY A 157 5.34 -3.95 -6.35
CA GLY A 157 4.38 -4.80 -7.05
C GLY A 157 4.97 -6.11 -7.54
N GLN A 158 6.17 -6.08 -8.12
CA GLN A 158 6.93 -7.28 -8.50
C GLN A 158 7.18 -8.16 -7.27
N SER A 159 7.63 -7.57 -6.17
CA SER A 159 7.97 -8.31 -4.97
C SER A 159 6.73 -8.90 -4.28
N ILE A 160 5.58 -8.21 -4.28
CA ILE A 160 4.29 -8.79 -3.84
C ILE A 160 3.96 -10.03 -4.67
N LYS A 161 3.99 -9.93 -6.01
CA LYS A 161 3.65 -11.05 -6.89
C LYS A 161 4.45 -12.30 -6.54
N THR A 162 5.77 -12.18 -6.50
CA THR A 162 6.69 -13.31 -6.25
C THR A 162 6.43 -14.01 -4.92
N HIS A 163 6.17 -13.25 -3.85
CA HIS A 163 6.06 -13.82 -2.50
C HIS A 163 4.63 -14.21 -2.13
N LEU A 164 3.63 -13.54 -2.70
CA LEU A 164 2.23 -13.78 -2.36
C LEU A 164 1.75 -15.13 -2.90
N GLU A 165 2.20 -15.54 -4.08
CA GLU A 165 1.86 -16.86 -4.64
C GLU A 165 2.28 -18.01 -3.72
N GLN A 166 3.52 -17.94 -3.20
CA GLN A 166 4.04 -18.92 -2.25
C GLN A 166 3.27 -18.89 -0.92
N TYR A 167 2.92 -17.68 -0.46
CA TYR A 167 2.17 -17.49 0.78
C TYR A 167 0.72 -17.97 0.67
N ASP A 168 0.05 -17.72 -0.46
CA ASP A 168 -1.32 -18.17 -0.76
C ASP A 168 -1.41 -19.69 -0.91
N ALA A 169 -0.40 -20.33 -1.51
CA ALA A 169 -0.30 -21.79 -1.57
C ALA A 169 -0.20 -22.42 -0.17
N GLU A 170 0.55 -21.78 0.74
CA GLU A 170 0.75 -22.29 2.09
C GLU A 170 -0.42 -21.96 3.04
N TYR A 171 -0.98 -20.76 2.95
CA TYR A 171 -2.05 -20.25 3.79
C TYR A 171 -3.20 -19.74 2.91
N PRO A 172 -4.00 -20.61 2.29
CA PRO A 172 -5.03 -20.19 1.35
C PRO A 172 -5.98 -19.15 1.94
N SER A 173 -6.17 -18.04 1.23
CA SER A 173 -7.09 -16.97 1.64
C SER A 173 -8.56 -17.36 1.46
N GLY A 174 -8.85 -18.25 0.49
CA GLY A 174 -10.21 -18.50 0.01
C GLY A 174 -10.80 -17.35 -0.82
N SER A 175 -10.02 -16.29 -1.07
CA SER A 175 -10.42 -15.10 -1.85
C SER A 175 -9.75 -15.12 -3.23
N GLY A 176 -10.52 -14.79 -4.27
CA GLY A 176 -10.01 -14.61 -5.64
C GLY A 176 -9.30 -13.28 -5.89
N HIS A 177 -9.17 -12.42 -4.87
CA HIS A 177 -8.70 -11.03 -5.03
C HIS A 177 -7.40 -10.72 -4.26
N THR A 178 -6.67 -11.74 -3.79
CA THR A 178 -5.51 -11.56 -2.88
C THR A 178 -4.46 -10.59 -3.42
N THR A 179 -4.10 -10.72 -4.69
CA THR A 179 -3.09 -9.86 -5.32
C THR A 179 -3.51 -8.40 -5.31
N CYS A 180 -4.72 -8.09 -5.78
CA CYS A 180 -5.19 -6.71 -5.86
C CYS A 180 -5.38 -6.09 -4.46
N THR A 181 -5.81 -6.87 -3.48
CA THR A 181 -5.89 -6.43 -2.07
C THR A 181 -4.51 -6.11 -1.50
N ALA A 182 -3.50 -6.97 -1.71
CA ALA A 182 -2.14 -6.72 -1.25
C ALA A 182 -1.53 -5.47 -1.91
N LEU A 183 -1.74 -5.28 -3.20
CA LEU A 183 -1.32 -4.08 -3.93
C LEU A 183 -2.02 -2.83 -3.39
N ALA A 184 -3.33 -2.87 -3.14
CA ALA A 184 -4.08 -1.76 -2.55
C ALA A 184 -3.55 -1.33 -1.18
N ARG A 185 -3.17 -2.30 -0.33
CA ARG A 185 -2.55 -2.04 0.98
C ARG A 185 -1.17 -1.38 0.84
N SER A 186 -0.31 -1.88 -0.05
CA SER A 186 1.01 -1.26 -0.33
C SER A 186 0.90 0.12 -0.95
N PHE A 187 -0.06 0.33 -1.85
CA PHE A 187 -0.34 1.64 -2.42
C PHE A 187 -0.68 2.68 -1.35
N ALA A 188 -1.56 2.33 -0.42
CA ALA A 188 -1.96 3.22 0.67
C ALA A 188 -0.80 3.53 1.62
N ASP A 189 0.06 2.56 1.91
CA ASP A 189 1.25 2.77 2.74
C ASP A 189 2.31 3.63 2.04
N ILE A 190 2.53 3.45 0.73
CA ILE A 190 3.38 4.35 -0.07
C ILE A 190 2.81 5.78 -0.01
N GLY A 191 1.50 5.93 -0.17
CA GLY A 191 0.82 7.21 -0.06
C GLY A 191 1.02 7.86 1.31
N ASP A 192 0.90 7.11 2.40
CA ASP A 192 1.12 7.65 3.75
C ASP A 192 2.58 8.03 4.01
N ILE A 193 3.55 7.33 3.42
CA ILE A 193 4.96 7.75 3.47
C ILE A 193 5.14 9.07 2.72
N VAL A 194 4.62 9.17 1.50
CA VAL A 194 4.71 10.39 0.67
C VAL A 194 4.03 11.56 1.35
N ARG A 195 2.94 11.34 2.09
CA ARG A 195 2.17 12.37 2.80
C ARG A 195 2.65 12.69 4.21
N GLY A 196 3.61 11.93 4.74
CA GLY A 196 4.11 12.11 6.12
C GLY A 196 3.14 11.62 7.20
N ARG A 197 2.17 10.76 6.82
CA ARG A 197 1.18 10.14 7.70
C ARG A 197 1.56 8.76 8.22
N ASP A 198 2.58 8.14 7.63
CA ASP A 198 3.00 6.80 7.98
C ASP A 198 3.47 6.70 9.44
N LEU A 199 2.83 5.80 10.18
CA LEU A 199 3.02 5.52 11.60
C LEU A 199 4.29 4.71 11.87
N TYR A 200 4.83 3.99 10.88
CA TYR A 200 6.02 3.17 11.10
C TYR A 200 7.29 4.04 11.11
N ARG A 201 7.88 4.18 12.28
CA ARG A 201 9.16 4.89 12.49
C ARG A 201 10.38 4.02 12.23
N GLY A 202 10.23 2.70 12.28
CA GLY A 202 11.36 1.77 12.21
C GLY A 202 12.35 1.94 13.38
N GLY A 203 13.50 1.26 13.30
CA GLY A 203 14.46 1.18 14.41
C GLY A 203 15.74 2.00 14.28
N GLY A 204 15.78 3.09 13.49
CA GLY A 204 17.04 3.82 13.29
C GLY A 204 16.97 5.15 12.52
N ARG A 205 18.16 5.72 12.24
CA ARG A 205 18.35 7.05 11.60
C ARG A 205 17.70 7.19 10.21
N GLY A 206 17.48 6.08 9.51
CA GLY A 206 16.95 6.08 8.14
C GLY A 206 15.56 6.68 7.98
N ARG A 207 14.68 6.60 8.99
CA ARG A 207 13.35 7.25 8.92
C ARG A 207 13.43 8.76 9.05
N LYS A 208 14.29 9.25 9.94
CA LYS A 208 14.55 10.69 10.11
C LYS A 208 15.11 11.28 8.81
N GLN A 209 16.11 10.60 8.21
CA GLN A 209 16.65 10.98 6.91
C GLN A 209 15.59 10.99 5.80
N LEU A 210 14.70 10.00 5.78
CA LEU A 210 13.60 9.95 4.83
C LEU A 210 12.65 11.16 4.95
N GLU A 211 12.20 11.49 6.17
CA GLU A 211 11.34 12.67 6.35
C GLU A 211 12.07 13.97 6.03
N GLU A 212 13.33 14.13 6.45
CA GLU A 212 14.13 15.32 6.10
C GLU A 212 14.30 15.48 4.58
N ASN A 213 14.49 14.38 3.85
CA ASN A 213 14.55 14.41 2.40
C ASN A 213 13.21 14.81 1.79
N LEU A 214 12.09 14.22 2.25
CA LEU A 214 10.76 14.56 1.76
C LEU A 214 10.42 16.03 2.03
N GLN A 215 10.72 16.54 3.22
CA GLN A 215 10.56 17.96 3.57
C GLN A 215 11.36 18.86 2.62
N LYS A 216 12.63 18.52 2.32
CA LYS A 216 13.45 19.27 1.35
C LYS A 216 12.87 19.26 -0.06
N ILE A 217 12.39 18.11 -0.54
CA ILE A 217 11.76 18.01 -1.87
C ILE A 217 10.51 18.88 -1.95
N PHE A 218 9.63 18.78 -0.95
CA PHE A 218 8.40 19.54 -0.93
C PHE A 218 8.64 21.04 -0.73
N GLY A 219 9.69 21.43 0.01
CA GLY A 219 10.18 22.82 0.03
C GLY A 219 10.64 23.30 -1.34
N ASN A 220 11.36 22.48 -2.11
CA ASN A 220 11.74 22.82 -3.49
C ASN A 220 10.53 22.95 -4.41
N ILE A 221 9.55 22.05 -4.30
CA ILE A 221 8.28 22.12 -5.06
C ILE A 221 7.54 23.41 -4.69
N TYR A 222 7.43 23.73 -3.41
CA TYR A 222 6.79 24.96 -2.93
C TYR A 222 7.47 26.23 -3.47
N ASN A 223 8.81 26.26 -3.45
CA ASN A 223 9.59 27.39 -3.98
C ASN A 223 9.42 27.57 -5.49
N GLU A 224 9.32 26.48 -6.25
CA GLU A 224 9.03 26.52 -7.69
C GLU A 224 7.63 27.09 -7.95
N LEU A 225 6.63 26.60 -7.22
CA LEU A 225 5.24 27.04 -7.32
C LEU A 225 5.08 28.52 -6.96
N THR A 226 5.74 28.99 -5.90
CA THR A 226 5.71 30.39 -5.45
C THR A 226 6.65 31.31 -6.22
N SER A 227 7.39 30.80 -7.21
CA SER A 227 8.26 31.63 -8.04
C SER A 227 7.44 32.68 -8.81
N SER A 228 8.03 33.86 -9.01
CA SER A 228 7.38 35.00 -9.67
C SER A 228 6.87 34.71 -11.09
N ARG A 229 7.35 33.63 -11.71
CA ARG A 229 6.94 33.19 -13.05
C ARG A 229 5.53 32.61 -13.10
N ASN A 230 4.98 32.12 -11.98
CA ASN A 230 3.69 31.45 -11.97
C ASN A 230 2.49 32.40 -11.76
N GLY A 231 2.73 33.67 -11.39
CA GLY A 231 1.66 34.67 -11.21
C GLY A 231 0.65 34.38 -10.09
N LYS A 232 0.80 33.27 -9.36
CA LYS A 232 -0.14 32.76 -8.34
C LYS A 232 0.45 32.68 -6.94
N LYS A 233 1.55 33.40 -6.69
CA LYS A 233 2.30 33.32 -5.43
C LYS A 233 1.41 33.49 -4.20
N GLY A 234 0.65 34.58 -4.10
CA GLY A 234 -0.17 34.86 -2.91
C GLY A 234 -1.28 33.83 -2.68
N GLU A 235 -1.79 33.25 -3.77
CA GLU A 235 -2.80 32.18 -3.77
C GLU A 235 -2.24 30.85 -3.21
N ILE A 236 -1.00 30.51 -3.60
CA ILE A 236 -0.27 29.31 -3.15
C ILE A 236 0.17 29.46 -1.69
N GLU A 237 0.70 30.64 -1.32
CA GLU A 237 1.06 30.97 0.07
C GLU A 237 -0.17 30.84 0.98
N THR A 238 -1.31 31.42 0.60
CA THR A 238 -2.54 31.34 1.39
C THR A 238 -2.98 29.88 1.65
N ARG A 239 -2.79 28.98 0.67
CA ARG A 239 -3.21 27.58 0.78
C ARG A 239 -2.26 26.72 1.62
N TYR A 240 -0.94 26.89 1.48
CA TYR A 240 0.04 25.96 2.02
C TYR A 240 0.88 26.51 3.20
N ASN A 241 0.73 27.77 3.58
CA ASN A 241 1.53 28.39 4.65
C ASN A 241 1.22 27.86 6.07
N GLY A 242 0.12 27.11 6.25
CA GLY A 242 -0.31 26.61 7.57
C GLY A 242 0.49 25.43 8.14
N ASP A 243 1.28 24.73 7.32
CA ASP A 243 1.86 23.42 7.69
C ASP A 243 3.33 23.48 8.16
N GLY A 244 3.93 24.67 8.18
CA GLY A 244 5.36 24.86 8.40
C GLY A 244 6.20 24.01 7.44
N ASP A 245 7.34 23.50 7.92
CA ASP A 245 8.30 22.72 7.11
C ASP A 245 7.80 21.33 6.71
N ASN A 246 6.59 20.92 7.14
CA ASN A 246 6.04 19.60 6.82
C ASN A 246 5.23 19.59 5.52
N TYR A 247 4.71 20.74 5.09
CA TYR A 247 3.96 20.89 3.84
C TYR A 247 2.79 19.89 3.68
N PHE A 248 2.10 19.51 4.76
CA PHE A 248 1.11 18.42 4.74
C PHE A 248 0.06 18.57 3.62
N GLN A 249 -0.57 19.74 3.50
CA GLN A 249 -1.56 20.01 2.46
C GLN A 249 -0.96 19.94 1.04
N LEU A 250 0.28 20.38 0.85
CA LEU A 250 0.99 20.26 -0.44
C LEU A 250 1.27 18.79 -0.78
N ARG A 251 1.64 17.99 0.22
CA ARG A 251 1.90 16.55 0.07
C ARG A 251 0.61 15.78 -0.25
N GLU A 252 -0.51 16.13 0.38
CA GLU A 252 -1.84 15.59 0.06
C GLU A 252 -2.24 15.88 -1.38
N ASP A 253 -2.12 17.14 -1.81
CA ASP A 253 -2.52 17.57 -3.15
C ASP A 253 -1.62 16.92 -4.22
N TRP A 254 -0.30 16.82 -3.96
CA TRP A 254 0.61 16.11 -4.85
C TRP A 254 0.24 14.63 -4.97
N TRP A 255 -0.05 13.94 -3.87
CA TRP A 255 -0.47 12.53 -3.92
C TRP A 255 -1.77 12.38 -4.74
N ALA A 256 -2.79 13.18 -4.44
CA ALA A 256 -4.08 13.11 -5.15
C ALA A 256 -3.95 13.25 -6.68
N LEU A 257 -2.98 14.04 -7.14
CA LEU A 257 -2.74 14.32 -8.56
C LEU A 257 -1.90 13.28 -9.30
N ASN A 258 -1.11 12.50 -8.56
CA ASN A 258 -0.13 11.58 -9.12
C ASN A 258 -0.40 10.11 -8.78
N ARG A 259 -1.37 9.85 -7.89
CA ARG A 259 -1.71 8.50 -7.41
C ARG A 259 -2.11 7.53 -8.54
N ASP A 260 -2.63 8.03 -9.66
CA ASP A 260 -2.92 7.21 -10.85
C ASP A 260 -1.66 6.62 -11.48
N GLN A 261 -0.61 7.44 -11.63
CA GLN A 261 0.68 7.01 -12.17
C GLN A 261 1.36 6.01 -11.23
N VAL A 262 1.27 6.26 -9.92
CA VAL A 262 1.81 5.34 -8.90
C VAL A 262 1.07 4.01 -8.92
N TRP A 263 -0.26 4.01 -9.06
CA TRP A 263 -1.03 2.77 -9.19
C TRP A 263 -0.68 2.00 -10.46
N LYS A 264 -0.52 2.68 -11.60
CA LYS A 264 -0.03 2.07 -12.83
C LYS A 264 1.33 1.43 -12.60
N ALA A 265 2.29 2.13 -12.01
CA ALA A 265 3.62 1.61 -11.73
C ALA A 265 3.57 0.35 -10.84
N LEU A 266 2.74 0.38 -9.79
CA LEU A 266 2.56 -0.72 -8.83
C LEU A 266 1.98 -1.99 -9.46
N THR A 267 1.10 -1.84 -10.44
CA THR A 267 0.34 -2.94 -11.04
C THR A 267 0.98 -3.51 -12.31
N CYS A 268 2.17 -3.03 -12.73
CA CYS A 268 2.80 -3.49 -13.97
C CYS A 268 2.99 -5.01 -14.03
N ALA A 269 3.33 -5.63 -12.89
CA ALA A 269 3.59 -7.08 -12.79
C ALA A 269 2.35 -7.91 -12.41
N ALA A 270 1.22 -7.27 -12.10
CA ALA A 270 0.00 -7.97 -11.66
C ALA A 270 -0.50 -8.94 -12.76
N PRO A 271 -1.11 -10.08 -12.39
CA PRO A 271 -1.68 -11.02 -13.35
C PRO A 271 -2.75 -10.39 -14.24
N GLU A 272 -2.86 -10.87 -15.48
CA GLU A 272 -3.78 -10.32 -16.50
C GLU A 272 -5.25 -10.45 -16.12
N ASP A 273 -5.60 -11.48 -15.33
CA ASP A 273 -6.94 -11.80 -14.84
C ASP A 273 -7.19 -11.35 -13.39
N ALA A 274 -6.22 -10.69 -12.77
CA ALA A 274 -6.35 -10.21 -11.40
C ALA A 274 -7.40 -9.10 -11.32
N SER A 275 -8.40 -9.31 -10.47
CA SER A 275 -9.54 -8.41 -10.30
C SER A 275 -9.60 -7.78 -8.90
N TYR A 276 -9.98 -6.50 -8.84
CA TYR A 276 -10.23 -5.81 -7.57
C TYR A 276 -11.52 -6.31 -6.94
N PHE A 277 -11.57 -6.47 -5.61
CA PHE A 277 -12.68 -7.14 -4.92
C PHE A 277 -13.99 -6.35 -4.93
N ARG A 278 -13.94 -5.01 -4.96
CA ARG A 278 -15.13 -4.16 -5.00
C ARG A 278 -15.46 -3.80 -6.44
N THR A 279 -16.76 -3.76 -6.77
CA THR A 279 -17.22 -3.15 -8.02
C THR A 279 -16.89 -1.66 -8.02
N THR A 280 -15.86 -1.30 -8.77
CA THR A 280 -15.42 0.09 -9.00
C THR A 280 -15.26 0.34 -10.49
N CYS A 281 -14.93 1.57 -10.88
CA CYS A 281 -14.73 1.96 -12.28
C CYS A 281 -15.97 1.89 -13.20
N SER A 282 -17.18 1.90 -12.64
CA SER A 282 -18.43 1.87 -13.41
C SER A 282 -19.54 2.68 -12.73
N ASP A 283 -20.34 3.37 -13.53
CA ASP A 283 -21.60 4.01 -13.10
C ASP A 283 -22.77 3.00 -13.06
N THR A 284 -22.57 1.78 -13.56
CA THR A 284 -23.56 0.70 -13.60
C THR A 284 -23.15 -0.45 -12.66
N LYS A 285 -24.07 -0.89 -11.80
CA LYS A 285 -23.86 -1.97 -10.82
C LYS A 285 -23.72 -3.32 -11.56
N GLY A 286 -22.52 -3.92 -11.55
CA GLY A 286 -22.21 -5.21 -12.17
C GLY A 286 -20.93 -5.84 -11.59
N SER A 287 -20.34 -6.86 -12.24
CA SER A 287 -19.06 -7.46 -11.86
C SER A 287 -17.93 -6.43 -11.75
N SER A 288 -16.86 -6.73 -10.98
CA SER A 288 -15.71 -5.84 -10.86
C SER A 288 -15.15 -5.48 -12.23
N VAL A 289 -15.17 -4.19 -12.54
CA VAL A 289 -14.72 -3.68 -13.84
C VAL A 289 -13.20 -3.53 -13.84
N ALA A 290 -12.56 -3.45 -12.68
CA ALA A 290 -11.11 -3.50 -12.53
C ALA A 290 -10.58 -4.94 -12.56
N ASN A 291 -10.80 -5.65 -13.66
CA ASN A 291 -10.54 -7.09 -13.83
C ASN A 291 -9.28 -7.42 -14.66
N HIS A 292 -8.51 -6.41 -15.04
CA HIS A 292 -7.28 -6.58 -15.82
C HIS A 292 -6.10 -5.92 -15.11
N LYS A 293 -5.17 -6.72 -14.55
CA LYS A 293 -4.04 -6.22 -13.72
C LYS A 293 -4.47 -5.33 -12.55
N CYS A 294 -5.64 -5.57 -11.96
CA CYS A 294 -6.20 -4.69 -10.94
C CYS A 294 -6.39 -3.23 -11.42
N ARG A 295 -6.69 -3.00 -12.71
CA ARG A 295 -6.88 -1.66 -13.29
C ARG A 295 -8.27 -1.52 -13.90
N CYS A 296 -8.82 -0.32 -13.79
CA CYS A 296 -10.01 0.07 -14.55
C CYS A 296 -9.72 -0.02 -16.07
N PRO A 297 -10.71 -0.39 -16.90
CA PRO A 297 -10.56 -0.49 -18.34
C PRO A 297 -10.45 0.90 -18.98
N ASN A 298 -9.98 0.92 -20.23
CA ASN A 298 -10.11 2.04 -21.17
C ASN A 298 -9.54 3.39 -20.70
N GLY A 299 -8.36 3.42 -20.09
CA GLY A 299 -7.56 4.65 -20.00
C GLY A 299 -8.13 5.78 -19.13
N ASN A 300 -9.17 5.53 -18.33
CA ASN A 300 -9.77 6.55 -17.45
C ASN A 300 -8.85 7.04 -16.31
N ASN A 301 -7.60 6.52 -16.22
CA ASN A 301 -6.63 6.79 -15.15
C ASN A 301 -7.21 6.67 -13.74
N GLN A 302 -8.34 5.98 -13.60
CA GLN A 302 -9.01 5.79 -12.33
C GLN A 302 -8.29 4.68 -11.56
N VAL A 303 -7.97 4.98 -10.30
CA VAL A 303 -7.48 3.98 -9.35
C VAL A 303 -8.72 3.30 -8.74
N PRO A 304 -8.81 1.96 -8.77
CA PRO A 304 -9.99 1.24 -8.29
C PRO A 304 -10.08 1.17 -6.76
N THR A 305 -8.98 1.43 -6.05
CA THR A 305 -8.92 1.44 -4.59
C THR A 305 -8.94 2.86 -4.03
N TYR A 306 -9.46 2.98 -2.81
CA TYR A 306 -9.50 4.19 -2.01
C TYR A 306 -8.92 3.97 -0.60
N PHE A 307 -8.18 2.87 -0.40
CA PHE A 307 -7.48 2.57 0.85
C PHE A 307 -6.53 3.70 1.28
N ASP A 308 -5.97 4.46 0.34
CA ASP A 308 -5.12 5.63 0.64
C ASP A 308 -5.89 6.79 1.30
N TYR A 309 -7.22 6.74 1.37
CA TYR A 309 -8.06 7.67 2.12
C TYR A 309 -8.63 7.08 3.41
N VAL A 310 -8.26 5.83 3.75
CA VAL A 310 -8.61 5.17 5.01
C VAL A 310 -7.46 5.35 6.00
N PRO A 311 -7.68 5.69 7.28
CA PRO A 311 -6.60 5.79 8.28
C PRO A 311 -5.73 4.53 8.38
N GLN A 312 -4.41 4.71 8.48
CA GLN A 312 -3.44 3.59 8.42
C GLN A 312 -3.69 2.50 9.46
N TYR A 313 -4.02 2.88 10.70
CA TYR A 313 -4.34 1.92 11.76
C TYR A 313 -5.45 0.94 11.36
N LEU A 314 -6.55 1.43 10.79
CA LEU A 314 -7.68 0.59 10.38
C LEU A 314 -7.27 -0.40 9.28
N ARG A 315 -6.45 0.04 8.33
CA ARG A 315 -5.94 -0.82 7.24
C ARG A 315 -5.02 -1.92 7.77
N TRP A 316 -4.13 -1.58 8.70
CA TRP A 316 -3.23 -2.55 9.31
C TRP A 316 -3.99 -3.55 10.20
N PHE A 317 -5.01 -3.09 10.92
CA PHE A 317 -5.83 -3.98 11.73
C PHE A 317 -6.66 -4.93 10.86
N GLU A 318 -7.20 -4.44 9.75
CA GLU A 318 -7.88 -5.27 8.75
C GLU A 318 -6.94 -6.32 8.14
N GLU A 319 -5.73 -5.91 7.72
CA GLU A 319 -4.70 -6.84 7.21
C GLU A 319 -4.30 -7.89 8.25
N TRP A 320 -4.15 -7.49 9.52
CA TRP A 320 -3.86 -8.40 10.62
C TRP A 320 -4.97 -9.43 10.81
N ALA A 321 -6.23 -9.01 10.77
CA ALA A 321 -7.37 -9.90 10.97
C ALA A 321 -7.49 -10.94 9.84
N GLU A 322 -7.27 -10.53 8.59
CA GLU A 322 -7.24 -11.46 7.46
C GLU A 322 -6.09 -12.47 7.59
N ASP A 323 -4.86 -12.00 7.90
CA ASP A 323 -3.69 -12.86 8.06
C ASP A 323 -3.86 -13.86 9.23
N PHE A 324 -4.41 -13.39 10.35
CA PHE A 324 -4.74 -14.22 11.50
C PHE A 324 -5.72 -15.33 11.13
N CYS A 325 -6.81 -15.01 10.43
CA CYS A 325 -7.81 -15.99 10.00
C CYS A 325 -7.22 -17.06 9.07
N ARG A 326 -6.36 -16.65 8.12
CA ARG A 326 -5.64 -17.57 7.22
C ARG A 326 -4.76 -18.55 7.99
N LYS A 327 -3.95 -18.04 8.92
CA LYS A 327 -3.07 -18.85 9.78
C LYS A 327 -3.87 -19.77 10.70
N LYS A 328 -4.92 -19.26 11.35
CA LYS A 328 -5.80 -20.04 12.24
C LYS A 328 -6.44 -21.21 11.50
N ASN A 329 -6.98 -20.98 10.30
CA ASN A 329 -7.61 -22.04 9.50
C ASN A 329 -6.65 -23.19 9.19
N LYS A 330 -5.40 -22.88 8.81
CA LYS A 330 -4.37 -23.91 8.61
C LYS A 330 -4.05 -24.65 9.92
N LYS A 331 -3.75 -23.92 10.99
CA LYS A 331 -3.37 -24.51 12.29
C LYS A 331 -4.47 -25.39 12.87
N ILE A 332 -5.75 -25.00 12.74
CA ILE A 332 -6.88 -25.82 13.17
C ILE A 332 -7.00 -27.09 12.31
N LYS A 333 -6.77 -27.03 11.00
CA LYS A 333 -6.73 -28.24 10.14
C LYS A 333 -5.59 -29.18 10.55
N ASP A 334 -4.42 -28.64 10.90
CA ASP A 334 -3.29 -29.43 11.41
C ASP A 334 -3.65 -30.10 12.75
N VAL A 335 -4.26 -29.37 13.69
CA VAL A 335 -4.73 -29.92 14.98
C VAL A 335 -5.78 -31.01 14.76
N LYS A 336 -6.78 -30.79 13.89
CA LYS A 336 -7.77 -31.83 13.57
C LYS A 336 -7.11 -33.08 13.00
N ARG A 337 -6.29 -32.95 11.96
CA ARG A 337 -5.59 -34.10 11.34
C ARG A 337 -4.74 -34.90 12.34
N ASN A 338 -4.09 -34.19 13.27
CA ASN A 338 -3.15 -34.81 14.19
C ASN A 338 -3.79 -35.31 15.49
N CYS A 339 -4.93 -34.74 15.91
CA CYS A 339 -5.56 -35.03 17.20
C CYS A 339 -6.99 -35.57 17.11
N LEU A 340 -7.75 -35.25 16.05
CA LEU A 340 -9.18 -35.56 15.90
C LEU A 340 -9.46 -35.97 14.44
N ASP A 341 -9.20 -37.24 14.13
CA ASP A 341 -9.42 -37.81 12.80
C ASP A 341 -10.37 -39.00 12.91
N GLU A 342 -11.67 -38.75 12.71
CA GLU A 342 -12.73 -39.75 12.80
C GLU A 342 -12.53 -40.90 11.80
N THR A 343 -11.97 -40.61 10.61
CA THR A 343 -11.72 -41.63 9.58
C THR A 343 -10.64 -42.63 9.98
N LYS A 344 -9.80 -42.27 10.96
CA LYS A 344 -8.74 -43.11 11.52
C LYS A 344 -8.99 -43.45 12.98
N GLU A 345 -10.21 -43.26 13.47
CA GLU A 345 -10.60 -43.43 14.88
C GLU A 345 -9.63 -42.73 15.86
N LYS A 346 -9.06 -41.58 15.46
CA LYS A 346 -8.08 -40.87 16.26
C LYS A 346 -8.77 -39.83 17.11
N TYR A 347 -8.64 -39.95 18.43
CA TYR A 347 -9.12 -38.95 19.38
C TYR A 347 -8.10 -38.74 20.50
N CYS A 348 -7.36 -37.64 20.45
CA CYS A 348 -6.29 -37.32 21.39
C CYS A 348 -6.67 -36.14 22.29
N SER A 349 -6.24 -36.19 23.55
CA SER A 349 -6.33 -35.07 24.49
C SER A 349 -5.19 -34.06 24.29
N LEU A 350 -5.32 -32.87 24.91
CA LEU A 350 -4.26 -31.86 24.95
C LEU A 350 -2.95 -32.39 25.54
N ASN A 351 -3.02 -33.34 26.48
CA ASN A 351 -1.85 -33.91 27.17
C ASN A 351 -1.23 -35.09 26.41
N GLY A 352 -1.65 -35.35 25.16
CA GLY A 352 -1.10 -36.43 24.33
C GLY A 352 -1.73 -37.80 24.53
N TYR A 353 -2.72 -37.95 25.43
CA TYR A 353 -3.40 -39.25 25.62
C TYR A 353 -4.36 -39.59 24.49
N ASP A 354 -4.28 -40.83 24.01
CA ASP A 354 -5.29 -41.44 23.14
C ASP A 354 -6.54 -41.79 23.97
N CYS A 355 -7.63 -41.08 23.68
CA CYS A 355 -8.88 -41.18 24.42
C CYS A 355 -9.72 -42.38 23.99
N THR A 356 -9.43 -42.98 22.84
CA THR A 356 -10.13 -44.18 22.36
C THR A 356 -9.72 -45.43 23.13
N LYS A 357 -8.52 -45.40 23.75
CA LYS A 357 -8.00 -46.48 24.59
C LYS A 357 -8.56 -46.45 26.01
N THR A 358 -8.72 -47.64 26.59
CA THR A 358 -9.08 -47.83 28.00
C THR A 358 -8.00 -47.27 28.93
N VAL A 359 -8.38 -46.85 30.15
CA VAL A 359 -7.53 -46.12 31.11
C VAL A 359 -6.19 -46.80 31.39
N ARG A 360 -6.10 -48.14 31.33
CA ARG A 360 -4.86 -48.92 31.55
C ARG A 360 -3.86 -48.87 30.39
N ALA A 361 -4.25 -48.38 29.22
CA ALA A 361 -3.43 -48.36 28.00
C ALA A 361 -3.08 -46.93 27.52
N ARG A 362 -3.31 -45.92 28.38
CA ARG A 362 -2.89 -44.53 28.17
C ARG A 362 -1.48 -44.34 28.73
N GLY A 363 -0.48 -44.73 27.95
CA GLY A 363 0.95 -44.52 28.22
C GLY A 363 1.53 -43.53 27.24
#